data_AF-A0A1G7VS27-F1
#
_entry.id   AF-A0A1G7VS27-F1
#
_cell.length_a   1.000
_cell.length_b   1.000
_cell.length_c   1.000
_cell.angle_alpha   90.00
_cell.angle_beta   90.00
_cell.angle_gamma   90.00
#
_symmetry.space_group_name_H-M   'P 1'
#
loop_
_entity.id
_entity.type
_entity.pdbx_description
1 polymer ?
#
loop_
_entity_poly.entity_id
_entity_poly.type
_entity_poly.pdbx_seq_one_letter_code
_entity_poly.pdbx_strand_id
1 'polypeptide(L)'
;MEQDFPISSFLEIKKHLGTERKNFEKDKAIWTTVRASLTDAEANQLDEQFKTIFETTTDPQLLEQLVQKGASARLLENYELGSYNLAMVVQELADAKNNEELEIAAGIIRTTIIAGADINRQKAYWGNGGRIAIDWLSIYLARASDRYGFLSTMDQYHYCYRIFTWIAVNTAITEDMHGDIHPLYGFLICLKNAPEVEDLQEKLILQMMALDWHIFAMSHEDLTTSFFSRIVNFNPRFLTLIVPYEHEQLKSYLDIVQKNIGPMVIKNFLNGFTSNNKARKYFRAFFSLRPHWLLKLILSGAPETVFNLVKRNEQDLLIPFLKHYKREIAELKDENNHTLLQHAMTSRKVVENTIQLLRQYGQ
;
A
#
# COMPACT_ATOMS: atom_id res chain seq x y z
N MET A 1 13.07 15.49 16.00
CA MET A 1 13.41 15.36 14.57
C MET A 1 12.15 15.66 13.78
N GLU A 2 12.24 16.54 12.79
CA GLU A 2 11.13 16.95 11.94
C GLU A 2 10.61 15.74 11.15
N GLN A 3 9.32 15.44 11.30
CA GLN A 3 8.64 14.35 10.61
C GLN A 3 8.19 14.83 9.22
N ASP A 4 9.15 15.15 8.35
CA ASP A 4 8.86 15.34 6.93
C ASP A 4 8.87 13.98 6.21
N PHE A 5 8.31 13.94 5.00
CA PHE A 5 8.29 12.75 4.17
C PHE A 5 9.72 12.27 3.84
N PRO A 6 10.03 10.95 3.91
CA PRO A 6 11.38 10.43 3.71
C PRO A 6 11.77 10.40 2.22
N ILE A 7 11.99 11.58 1.65
CA ILE A 7 12.17 11.74 0.19
C ILE A 7 13.39 11.00 -0.36
N SER A 8 14.49 10.97 0.39
CA SER A 8 15.71 10.24 -0.01
C SER A 8 15.44 8.74 -0.12
N SER A 9 14.81 8.15 0.89
CA SER A 9 14.43 6.73 0.89
C SER A 9 13.44 6.42 -0.26
N PHE A 10 12.46 7.30 -0.49
CA PHE A 10 11.53 7.15 -1.60
C PHE A 10 12.24 7.12 -2.97
N LEU A 11 13.20 8.03 -3.19
CA LEU A 11 13.95 8.09 -4.44
C LEU A 11 14.85 6.87 -4.63
N GLU A 12 15.50 6.38 -3.57
CA GLU A 12 16.29 5.15 -3.60
C GLU A 12 15.42 3.94 -3.96
N ILE A 13 14.26 3.79 -3.32
CA ILE A 13 13.30 2.71 -3.61
C ILE A 13 12.81 2.80 -5.05
N LYS A 14 12.42 3.99 -5.52
CA LYS A 14 11.96 4.21 -6.90
C LYS A 14 13.04 3.84 -7.92
N LYS A 15 14.29 4.21 -7.66
CA LYS A 15 15.44 3.85 -8.51
C LYS A 15 15.70 2.34 -8.51
N HIS A 16 15.68 1.71 -7.34
CA HIS A 16 15.88 0.27 -7.20
C HIS A 16 14.80 -0.51 -7.96
N LEU A 17 13.53 -0.18 -7.72
CA LEU A 17 12.38 -0.73 -8.43
C LEU A 17 12.49 -0.59 -9.96
N GLY A 18 12.87 0.60 -10.45
CA GLY A 18 13.07 0.83 -11.88
C GLY A 18 14.22 0.00 -12.46
N THR A 19 15.29 -0.21 -11.70
CA THR A 19 16.44 -1.03 -12.11
C THR A 19 16.07 -2.50 -12.18
N GLU A 20 15.45 -3.03 -11.11
CA GLU A 20 15.02 -4.43 -11.04
C GLU A 20 14.04 -4.75 -12.16
N ARG A 21 13.04 -3.90 -12.38
CA ARG A 21 12.08 -4.08 -13.49
C ARG A 21 12.75 -4.08 -14.85
N LYS A 22 13.69 -3.16 -15.10
CA LYS A 22 14.42 -3.11 -16.37
C LYS A 22 15.21 -4.39 -16.61
N ASN A 23 15.87 -4.91 -15.58
CA ASN A 23 16.59 -6.19 -15.67
C ASN A 23 15.63 -7.34 -15.93
N PHE A 24 14.50 -7.36 -15.23
CA PHE A 24 13.49 -8.40 -15.36
C PHE A 24 12.83 -8.43 -16.75
N GLU A 25 12.46 -7.27 -17.28
CA GLU A 25 11.88 -7.14 -18.63
C GLU A 25 12.91 -7.45 -19.73
N LYS A 26 14.20 -7.18 -19.49
CA LYS A 26 15.27 -7.63 -20.39
C LYS A 26 15.31 -9.15 -20.47
N ASP A 27 15.24 -9.85 -19.34
CA ASP A 27 15.29 -11.31 -19.30
C ASP A 27 14.04 -11.93 -19.96
N LYS A 28 12.85 -11.37 -19.71
CA LYS A 28 11.62 -11.75 -20.41
C LYS A 28 11.70 -11.52 -21.91
N ALA A 29 12.31 -10.42 -22.37
CA ALA A 29 12.46 -10.15 -23.79
C ALA A 29 13.41 -11.15 -24.46
N ILE A 30 14.49 -11.53 -23.78
CA ILE A 30 15.41 -12.60 -24.24
C ILE A 30 14.64 -13.91 -24.36
N TRP A 31 13.92 -14.32 -23.30
CA TRP A 31 13.09 -15.52 -23.32
C TRP A 31 12.05 -15.50 -24.45
N THR A 32 11.33 -14.38 -24.63
CA THR A 32 10.33 -14.21 -25.69
C THR A 32 10.96 -14.42 -27.08
N THR A 33 12.18 -13.92 -27.29
CA THR A 33 12.90 -14.08 -28.56
C THR A 33 13.26 -15.53 -28.83
N VAL A 34 13.77 -16.25 -27.82
CA VAL A 34 14.07 -17.68 -27.93
C VAL A 34 12.79 -18.47 -28.21
N ARG A 35 11.73 -18.21 -27.43
CA ARG A 35 10.43 -18.86 -27.58
C ARG A 35 9.86 -18.71 -28.98
N ALA A 36 9.94 -17.51 -29.56
CA ALA A 36 9.44 -17.22 -30.90
C ALA A 36 10.23 -17.92 -32.04
N SER A 37 11.42 -18.44 -31.75
CA SER A 37 12.22 -19.18 -32.73
C SER A 37 11.90 -20.68 -32.80
N LEU A 38 11.11 -21.19 -31.85
CA LEU A 38 10.74 -22.61 -31.78
C LEU A 38 9.55 -22.93 -32.68
N THR A 39 9.47 -24.18 -33.13
CA THR A 39 8.22 -24.72 -33.70
C THR A 39 7.20 -25.00 -32.59
N ASP A 40 5.90 -25.05 -32.95
CA ASP A 40 4.83 -25.39 -32.00
C ASP A 40 5.05 -26.74 -31.30
N ALA A 41 5.63 -27.72 -32.00
CA ALA A 41 5.90 -29.04 -31.44
C ALA A 41 7.00 -29.01 -30.37
N GLU A 42 8.12 -28.34 -30.66
CA GLU A 42 9.23 -28.15 -29.69
C GLU A 42 8.76 -27.33 -28.49
N ALA A 43 8.00 -26.27 -28.77
CA ALA A 43 7.39 -25.40 -27.80
C ALA A 43 6.48 -26.18 -26.82
N ASN A 44 5.57 -27.01 -27.33
CA ASN A 44 4.69 -27.87 -26.52
C ASN A 44 5.50 -28.85 -25.67
N GLN A 45 6.51 -29.52 -26.25
CA GLN A 45 7.32 -30.49 -25.53
C GLN A 45 8.09 -29.84 -24.36
N LEU A 46 8.65 -28.65 -24.57
CA LEU A 46 9.36 -27.91 -23.54
C LEU A 46 8.42 -27.45 -22.41
N ASP A 47 7.18 -27.09 -22.72
CA ASP A 47 6.22 -26.66 -21.70
C ASP A 47 5.76 -27.83 -20.81
N GLU A 48 5.57 -29.02 -21.39
CA GLU A 48 5.27 -30.24 -20.63
C GLU A 48 6.44 -30.62 -19.71
N GLN A 49 7.68 -30.48 -20.19
CA GLN A 49 8.88 -30.66 -19.37
C GLN A 49 8.94 -29.61 -18.26
N PHE A 50 8.63 -28.35 -18.56
CA PHE A 50 8.62 -27.28 -17.57
C PHE A 50 7.61 -27.58 -16.47
N LYS A 51 6.36 -27.94 -16.82
CA LYS A 51 5.32 -28.29 -15.86
C LYS A 51 5.77 -29.43 -14.94
N THR A 52 6.26 -30.52 -15.53
CA THR A 52 6.70 -31.72 -14.79
C THR A 52 7.84 -31.39 -13.82
N ILE A 53 8.84 -30.62 -14.26
CA ILE A 53 9.97 -30.23 -13.42
C ILE A 53 9.52 -29.24 -12.35
N PHE A 54 8.68 -28.25 -12.69
CA PHE A 54 8.18 -27.26 -11.74
C PHE A 54 7.45 -27.90 -10.56
N GLU A 55 6.64 -28.92 -10.81
CA GLU A 55 5.87 -29.62 -9.77
C GLU A 55 6.73 -30.49 -8.83
N THR A 56 7.99 -30.76 -9.17
CA THR A 56 8.81 -31.76 -8.46
C THR A 56 10.22 -31.28 -8.07
N THR A 57 10.69 -30.18 -8.65
CA THR A 57 12.08 -29.74 -8.48
C THR A 57 12.31 -29.01 -7.16
N THR A 58 13.52 -29.19 -6.62
CA THR A 58 14.12 -28.33 -5.58
C THR A 58 15.34 -27.60 -6.12
N ASP A 59 15.65 -27.75 -7.40
CA ASP A 59 16.76 -27.10 -8.08
C ASP A 59 16.21 -26.09 -9.12
N PRO A 60 16.35 -24.77 -8.87
CA PRO A 60 15.90 -23.75 -9.82
C PRO A 60 16.70 -23.78 -11.13
N GLN A 61 17.93 -24.32 -11.14
CA GLN A 61 18.77 -24.37 -12.34
C GLN A 61 18.16 -25.25 -13.43
N LEU A 62 17.42 -26.31 -13.06
CA LEU A 62 16.73 -27.16 -14.02
C LEU A 62 15.65 -26.38 -14.77
N LEU A 63 14.89 -25.54 -14.07
CA LEU A 63 13.91 -24.65 -14.69
C LEU A 63 14.60 -23.58 -15.54
N GLU A 64 15.68 -22.98 -15.04
CA GLU A 64 16.43 -21.97 -15.78
C GLU A 64 16.96 -22.51 -17.12
N GLN A 65 17.49 -23.73 -17.14
CA GLN A 65 17.96 -24.39 -18.37
C GLN A 65 16.82 -24.63 -19.37
N LEU A 66 15.62 -24.97 -18.89
CA LEU A 66 14.44 -25.10 -19.76
C LEU A 66 13.98 -23.75 -20.29
N VAL A 67 13.93 -22.73 -19.44
CA VAL A 67 13.56 -21.36 -19.83
C VAL A 67 14.56 -20.80 -20.84
N GLN A 68 15.85 -21.06 -20.70
CA GLN A 68 16.87 -20.71 -21.70
C GLN A 68 16.65 -21.37 -23.06
N LYS A 69 15.97 -22.52 -23.10
CA LYS A 69 15.54 -23.19 -24.35
C LYS A 69 14.20 -22.70 -24.88
N GLY A 70 13.51 -21.79 -24.17
CA GLY A 70 12.20 -21.27 -24.56
C GLY A 70 11.02 -22.07 -23.99
N ALA A 71 11.20 -22.82 -22.90
CA ALA A 71 10.08 -23.41 -22.17
C ALA A 71 9.24 -22.33 -21.46
N SER A 72 7.94 -22.58 -21.30
CA SER A 72 6.99 -21.63 -20.71
C SER A 72 6.18 -22.22 -19.55
N ALA A 73 5.73 -21.35 -18.68
CA ALA A 73 4.86 -21.69 -17.54
C ALA A 73 3.37 -21.76 -17.90
N ARG A 74 3.01 -21.77 -19.19
CA ARG A 74 1.61 -21.66 -19.63
C ARG A 74 0.72 -22.86 -19.26
N LEU A 75 1.33 -24.02 -18.99
CA LEU A 75 0.62 -25.25 -18.61
C LEU A 75 0.42 -25.38 -17.10
N LEU A 76 0.95 -24.44 -16.31
CA LEU A 76 0.66 -24.38 -14.88
C LEU A 76 -0.80 -23.99 -14.64
N GLU A 77 -1.45 -24.69 -13.72
CA GLU A 77 -2.87 -24.50 -13.45
C GLU A 77 -3.17 -23.23 -12.66
N ASN A 78 -4.38 -22.70 -12.85
CA ASN A 78 -4.83 -21.47 -12.18
C ASN A 78 -5.62 -21.72 -10.89
N TYR A 79 -5.98 -22.98 -10.62
CA TYR A 79 -6.92 -23.32 -9.54
C TYR A 79 -6.21 -23.58 -8.23
N GLU A 80 -6.77 -23.07 -7.13
CA GLU A 80 -6.16 -23.17 -5.80
C GLU A 80 -6.18 -24.57 -5.18
N LEU A 81 -6.97 -25.49 -5.73
CA LEU A 81 -6.98 -26.91 -5.38
C LEU A 81 -6.45 -27.79 -6.52
N GLY A 82 -5.90 -27.15 -7.57
CA GLY A 82 -5.35 -27.83 -8.73
C GLY A 82 -3.90 -28.26 -8.53
N SER A 83 -3.23 -28.50 -9.66
CA SER A 83 -1.79 -28.79 -9.67
C SER A 83 -0.97 -27.60 -9.19
N TYR A 84 0.26 -27.88 -8.74
CA TYR A 84 1.16 -26.90 -8.15
C TYR A 84 1.43 -25.72 -9.10
N ASN A 85 1.35 -24.48 -8.60
CA ASN A 85 1.47 -23.25 -9.40
C ASN A 85 2.27 -22.15 -8.69
N LEU A 86 2.53 -21.03 -9.38
CA LEU A 86 3.36 -19.93 -8.86
C LEU A 86 2.88 -19.38 -7.51
N ALA A 87 1.57 -19.20 -7.33
CA ALA A 87 1.05 -18.65 -6.09
C ALA A 87 1.22 -19.63 -4.91
N MET A 88 1.22 -20.94 -5.18
CA MET A 88 1.54 -21.96 -4.18
C MET A 88 3.02 -21.90 -3.76
N VAL A 89 3.95 -21.69 -4.69
CA VAL A 89 5.38 -21.45 -4.33
C VAL A 89 5.52 -20.20 -3.45
N VAL A 90 4.80 -19.13 -3.77
CA VAL A 90 4.81 -17.90 -2.96
C VAL A 90 4.22 -18.16 -1.56
N GLN A 91 3.17 -18.98 -1.45
CA GLN A 91 2.58 -19.36 -0.17
C GLN A 91 3.58 -20.16 0.69
N GLU A 92 4.38 -21.03 0.09
CA GLU A 92 5.36 -21.87 0.80
C GLU A 92 6.57 -21.10 1.35
N LEU A 93 6.77 -19.83 0.97
CA LEU A 93 7.80 -18.98 1.60
C LEU A 93 7.65 -18.88 3.12
N ALA A 94 6.41 -19.01 3.62
CA ALA A 94 6.12 -19.03 5.05
C ALA A 94 6.67 -20.30 5.75
N ASP A 95 6.73 -21.42 5.04
CA ASP A 95 7.13 -22.73 5.56
C ASP A 95 8.63 -23.01 5.42
N ALA A 96 9.36 -22.17 4.66
CA ALA A 96 10.81 -22.29 4.48
C ALA A 96 11.56 -22.14 5.81
N LYS A 97 12.45 -23.09 6.10
CA LYS A 97 13.15 -23.25 7.38
C LYS A 97 14.52 -22.57 7.42
N ASN A 98 15.09 -22.27 6.26
CA ASN A 98 16.44 -21.73 6.13
C ASN A 98 16.59 -20.88 4.85
N ASN A 99 17.73 -20.21 4.72
CA ASN A 99 18.00 -19.30 3.61
C ASN A 99 18.23 -20.00 2.27
N GLU A 100 18.64 -21.26 2.28
CA GLU A 100 18.81 -22.06 1.06
C GLU A 100 17.44 -22.37 0.44
N GLU A 101 16.48 -22.82 1.25
CA GLU A 101 15.09 -23.03 0.81
C GLU A 101 14.45 -21.75 0.27
N LEU A 102 14.75 -20.60 0.90
CA LEU A 102 14.27 -19.29 0.43
C LEU A 102 14.90 -18.85 -0.90
N GLU A 103 16.21 -19.03 -1.10
CA GLU A 103 16.84 -18.76 -2.41
C GLU A 103 16.28 -19.69 -3.49
N ILE A 104 16.08 -20.98 -3.18
CA ILE A 104 15.48 -21.94 -4.12
C ILE A 104 14.08 -21.47 -4.53
N ALA A 105 13.20 -21.19 -3.56
CA ALA A 105 11.85 -20.72 -3.83
C ALA A 105 11.85 -19.41 -4.64
N ALA A 106 12.69 -18.45 -4.27
CA ALA A 106 12.83 -17.19 -4.99
C ALA A 106 13.34 -17.39 -6.42
N GLY A 107 14.28 -18.31 -6.65
CA GLY A 107 14.77 -18.69 -7.98
C GLY A 107 13.68 -19.32 -8.84
N ILE A 108 12.91 -20.26 -8.29
CA ILE A 108 11.75 -20.88 -8.96
C ILE A 108 10.72 -19.80 -9.34
N ILE A 109 10.34 -18.94 -8.40
CA ILE A 109 9.38 -17.85 -8.61
C ILE A 109 9.86 -16.93 -9.74
N ARG A 110 11.11 -16.45 -9.66
CA ARG A 110 11.70 -15.54 -10.65
C ARG A 110 11.67 -16.15 -12.05
N THR A 111 12.16 -17.39 -12.18
CA THR A 111 12.26 -18.12 -13.46
C THR A 111 10.89 -18.38 -14.05
N THR A 112 9.91 -18.71 -13.22
CA THR A 112 8.53 -19.00 -13.63
C THR A 112 7.81 -17.76 -14.15
N ILE A 113 8.03 -16.61 -13.52
CA ILE A 113 7.49 -15.33 -14.04
C ILE A 113 8.17 -14.95 -15.36
N ILE A 114 9.48 -15.17 -15.52
CA ILE A 114 10.18 -14.94 -16.80
C ILE A 114 9.61 -15.84 -17.90
N ALA A 115 9.27 -17.08 -17.56
CA ALA A 115 8.65 -18.06 -18.44
C ALA A 115 7.18 -17.77 -18.78
N GLY A 116 6.64 -16.62 -18.39
CA GLY A 116 5.29 -16.17 -18.75
C GLY A 116 4.18 -16.77 -17.89
N ALA A 117 4.43 -17.04 -16.60
CA ALA A 117 3.38 -17.46 -15.68
C ALA A 117 2.23 -16.44 -15.58
N ASP A 118 1.00 -16.96 -15.45
CA ASP A 118 -0.19 -16.13 -15.30
C ASP A 118 -0.35 -15.65 -13.85
N ILE A 119 0.45 -14.64 -13.50
CA ILE A 119 0.53 -14.06 -12.16
C ILE A 119 -0.83 -13.54 -11.63
N ASN A 120 -1.80 -13.32 -12.52
CA ASN A 120 -3.11 -12.75 -12.21
C ASN A 120 -4.20 -13.81 -12.02
N ARG A 121 -3.96 -15.05 -12.45
CA ARG A 121 -4.95 -16.13 -12.36
C ARG A 121 -4.49 -17.30 -11.53
N GLN A 122 -3.19 -17.53 -11.41
CA GLN A 122 -2.64 -18.59 -10.58
C GLN A 122 -2.88 -18.30 -9.11
N LYS A 123 -3.64 -19.18 -8.47
CA LYS A 123 -4.07 -19.01 -7.09
C LYS A 123 -3.54 -20.11 -6.19
N ALA A 124 -3.22 -19.71 -4.97
CA ALA A 124 -2.96 -20.57 -3.84
C ALA A 124 -4.14 -20.52 -2.87
N TYR A 125 -4.35 -21.61 -2.12
CA TYR A 125 -5.52 -21.79 -1.28
C TYR A 125 -5.59 -20.79 -0.11
N TRP A 126 -6.71 -20.08 0.00
CA TRP A 126 -7.02 -19.16 1.10
C TRP A 126 -8.48 -19.32 1.55
N GLY A 127 -8.73 -20.17 2.54
CA GLY A 127 -10.06 -20.34 3.14
C GLY A 127 -11.11 -20.84 2.14
N ASN A 128 -12.09 -20.00 1.78
CA ASN A 128 -13.16 -20.40 0.86
C ASN A 128 -12.86 -20.05 -0.61
N GLY A 129 -11.59 -19.86 -0.97
CA GLY A 129 -11.19 -19.58 -2.35
C GLY A 129 -9.68 -19.52 -2.50
N GLY A 130 -9.21 -18.81 -3.52
CA GLY A 130 -7.80 -18.69 -3.85
C GLY A 130 -7.31 -17.24 -3.88
N ARG A 131 -6.03 -17.03 -3.56
CA ARG A 131 -5.32 -15.75 -3.61
C ARG A 131 -4.13 -15.86 -4.56
N ILE A 132 -3.90 -14.83 -5.35
CA ILE A 132 -2.76 -14.78 -6.27
C ILE A 132 -1.49 -14.34 -5.54
N ALA A 133 -0.33 -14.46 -6.20
CA ALA A 133 0.97 -14.20 -5.60
C ALA A 133 1.09 -12.81 -4.93
N ILE A 134 0.66 -11.74 -5.61
CA ILE A 134 0.78 -10.38 -5.06
C ILE A 134 -0.10 -10.14 -3.82
N ASP A 135 -1.23 -10.83 -3.72
CA ASP A 135 -2.10 -10.78 -2.53
C ASP A 135 -1.39 -11.44 -1.34
N TRP A 136 -0.81 -12.62 -1.55
CA TRP A 136 -0.04 -13.32 -0.52
C TRP A 136 1.12 -12.49 0.01
N LEU A 137 1.93 -11.92 -0.89
CA LEU A 137 3.06 -11.07 -0.51
C LEU A 137 2.59 -9.84 0.26
N SER A 138 1.49 -9.21 -0.18
CA SER A 138 0.89 -8.06 0.51
C SER A 138 0.41 -8.42 1.92
N ILE A 139 -0.17 -9.61 2.10
CA ILE A 139 -0.61 -10.11 3.40
C ILE A 139 0.58 -10.45 4.31
N TYR A 140 1.58 -11.15 3.78
CA TYR A 140 2.78 -11.55 4.52
C TYR A 140 3.55 -10.35 5.03
N LEU A 141 3.80 -9.37 4.17
CA LEU A 141 4.54 -8.16 4.53
C LEU A 141 3.77 -7.22 5.47
N ALA A 142 2.45 -7.37 5.56
CA ALA A 142 1.60 -6.58 6.47
C ALA A 142 1.58 -7.08 7.91
N ARG A 143 1.74 -8.40 8.12
CA ARG A 143 1.56 -9.02 9.44
C ARG A 143 2.85 -8.99 10.26
N ALA A 144 2.69 -9.02 11.58
CA ALA A 144 3.79 -9.18 12.54
C ALA A 144 4.38 -10.59 12.49
N SER A 145 5.60 -10.79 13.00
CA SER A 145 6.23 -12.11 13.06
C SER A 145 5.77 -12.95 14.27
N ASP A 146 4.64 -12.61 14.87
CA ASP A 146 4.16 -13.19 16.13
C ASP A 146 3.23 -14.40 15.91
N ARG A 147 2.51 -14.82 16.94
CA ARG A 147 1.62 -16.00 16.94
C ARG A 147 0.53 -15.98 15.85
N TYR A 148 0.31 -14.84 15.20
CA TYR A 148 -0.65 -14.67 14.10
C TYR A 148 0.02 -14.29 12.76
N GLY A 149 1.36 -14.22 12.76
CA GLY A 149 2.21 -14.05 11.60
C GLY A 149 2.30 -15.32 10.77
N PHE A 150 2.32 -15.15 9.44
CA PHE A 150 2.66 -16.25 8.54
C PHE A 150 4.18 -16.42 8.43
N LEU A 151 4.92 -15.31 8.51
CA LEU A 151 6.37 -15.31 8.45
C LEU A 151 6.95 -15.32 9.86
N SER A 152 7.97 -16.14 10.07
CA SER A 152 8.64 -16.39 11.34
C SER A 152 10.05 -15.80 11.42
N THR A 153 10.66 -15.43 10.30
CA THR A 153 12.05 -14.92 10.25
C THR A 153 12.18 -13.65 9.41
N MET A 154 13.16 -12.80 9.72
CA MET A 154 13.45 -11.59 8.93
C MET A 154 13.85 -11.89 7.49
N ASP A 155 14.54 -13.01 7.27
CA ASP A 155 14.93 -13.44 5.93
C ASP A 155 13.68 -13.66 5.08
N GLN A 156 12.66 -14.37 5.57
CA GLN A 156 11.37 -14.53 4.88
C GLN A 156 10.76 -13.17 4.47
N TYR A 157 10.75 -12.17 5.35
CA TYR A 157 10.27 -10.83 5.01
C TYR A 157 11.08 -10.17 3.89
N HIS A 158 12.41 -10.28 3.94
CA HIS A 158 13.28 -9.73 2.90
C HIS A 158 13.06 -10.40 1.54
N TYR A 159 12.86 -11.72 1.51
CA TYR A 159 12.51 -12.42 0.26
C TYR A 159 11.14 -12.03 -0.25
N CYS A 160 10.12 -11.95 0.61
CA CYS A 160 8.80 -11.49 0.19
C CYS A 160 8.86 -10.07 -0.39
N TYR A 161 9.64 -9.17 0.21
CA TYR A 161 9.84 -7.80 -0.30
C TYR A 161 10.57 -7.79 -1.65
N ARG A 162 11.62 -8.62 -1.80
CA ARG A 162 12.34 -8.80 -3.07
C ARG A 162 11.40 -9.31 -4.17
N ILE A 163 10.63 -10.35 -3.89
CA ILE A 163 9.69 -10.96 -4.83
C ILE A 163 8.55 -10.01 -5.19
N PHE A 164 8.05 -9.23 -4.23
CA PHE A 164 7.04 -8.19 -4.49
C PHE A 164 7.51 -7.24 -5.59
N THR A 165 8.80 -6.90 -5.63
CA THR A 165 9.40 -6.02 -6.65
C THR A 165 9.31 -6.61 -8.06
N TRP A 166 9.33 -7.93 -8.21
CA TRP A 166 9.24 -8.62 -9.49
C TRP A 166 7.80 -8.72 -10.03
N ILE A 167 6.82 -8.79 -9.13
CA ILE A 167 5.42 -9.07 -9.48
C ILE A 167 4.59 -7.80 -9.54
N ALA A 168 4.81 -6.86 -8.61
CA ALA A 168 4.02 -5.64 -8.55
C ALA A 168 4.16 -4.85 -9.85
N VAL A 169 3.07 -4.27 -10.33
CA VAL A 169 2.97 -3.38 -11.51
C VAL A 169 2.35 -2.04 -11.10
N ASN A 170 2.25 -1.05 -11.99
CA ASN A 170 1.64 0.24 -11.62
C ASN A 170 0.11 0.11 -11.44
N THR A 171 -0.50 1.06 -10.73
CA THR A 171 -1.93 1.04 -10.37
C THR A 171 -2.86 0.80 -11.54
N ALA A 172 -2.65 1.50 -12.67
CA ALA A 172 -3.53 1.38 -13.84
C ALA A 172 -3.62 -0.06 -14.36
N ILE A 173 -2.51 -0.80 -14.32
CA ILE A 173 -2.46 -2.20 -14.71
C ILE A 173 -3.02 -3.08 -13.57
N THR A 174 -2.70 -2.76 -12.31
CA THR A 174 -3.20 -3.51 -11.15
C THR A 174 -4.73 -3.44 -11.01
N GLU A 175 -5.35 -2.28 -11.21
CA GLU A 175 -6.81 -2.11 -11.16
C GLU A 175 -7.53 -2.89 -12.27
N ASP A 176 -6.99 -2.88 -13.49
CA ASP A 176 -7.51 -3.67 -14.61
C ASP A 176 -7.45 -5.19 -14.33
N MET A 177 -6.43 -5.63 -13.58
CA MET A 177 -6.19 -7.05 -13.28
C MET A 177 -6.97 -7.59 -12.07
N HIS A 178 -7.28 -6.77 -11.07
CA HIS A 178 -7.70 -7.25 -9.74
C HIS A 178 -9.21 -7.15 -9.43
N GLY A 179 -10.01 -6.54 -10.30
CA GLY A 179 -11.43 -6.30 -9.98
C GLY A 179 -11.59 -5.49 -8.69
N ASP A 180 -12.47 -5.93 -7.78
CA ASP A 180 -12.94 -5.11 -6.65
C ASP A 180 -11.92 -4.89 -5.52
N ILE A 181 -10.83 -5.67 -5.40
CA ILE A 181 -9.90 -5.57 -4.26
C ILE A 181 -8.44 -5.49 -4.72
N HIS A 182 -7.91 -4.26 -4.72
CA HIS A 182 -6.51 -3.96 -5.00
C HIS A 182 -5.56 -4.51 -3.88
N PRO A 183 -4.36 -5.04 -4.19
CA PRO A 183 -3.44 -5.64 -3.21
C PRO A 183 -3.03 -4.71 -2.06
N LEU A 184 -2.91 -3.41 -2.32
CA LEU A 184 -2.71 -2.38 -1.29
C LEU A 184 -3.76 -2.47 -0.17
N TYR A 185 -5.02 -2.79 -0.50
CA TYR A 185 -6.08 -2.93 0.49
C TYR A 185 -5.87 -4.17 1.34
N GLY A 186 -5.48 -5.28 0.70
CA GLY A 186 -5.07 -6.50 1.40
C GLY A 186 -3.95 -6.24 2.42
N PHE A 187 -2.91 -5.51 1.99
CA PHE A 187 -1.82 -5.06 2.86
C PHE A 187 -2.35 -4.22 4.04
N LEU A 188 -3.08 -3.14 3.78
CA LEU A 188 -3.52 -2.24 4.83
C LEU A 188 -4.50 -2.89 5.80
N ILE A 189 -5.46 -3.69 5.33
CA ILE A 189 -6.41 -4.44 6.17
C ILE A 189 -5.65 -5.41 7.08
N CYS A 190 -4.62 -6.09 6.55
CA CYS A 190 -3.81 -7.03 7.32
C CYS A 190 -2.75 -6.37 8.19
N LEU A 191 -2.46 -5.08 7.99
CA LEU A 191 -1.39 -4.36 8.69
C LEU A 191 -1.54 -4.50 10.21
N LYS A 192 -0.46 -4.89 10.89
CA LYS A 192 -0.37 -5.00 12.36
C LYS A 192 0.80 -4.20 12.89
N ASN A 193 0.72 -3.84 14.17
CA ASN A 193 1.86 -3.29 14.90
C ASN A 193 2.94 -4.37 15.02
N ALA A 194 4.07 -4.16 14.36
CA ALA A 194 5.17 -5.11 14.25
C ALA A 194 6.51 -4.36 14.25
N PRO A 195 6.99 -3.90 15.42
CA PRO A 195 8.19 -3.07 15.51
C PRO A 195 9.44 -3.69 14.87
N GLU A 196 9.51 -5.02 14.85
CA GLU A 196 10.60 -5.81 14.27
C GLU A 196 10.70 -5.68 12.74
N VAL A 197 9.60 -5.38 12.06
CA VAL A 197 9.51 -5.25 10.58
C VAL A 197 8.95 -3.90 10.15
N GLU A 198 8.83 -2.93 11.06
CA GLU A 198 8.26 -1.60 10.80
C GLU A 198 8.98 -0.89 9.64
N ASP A 199 10.32 -0.98 9.61
CA ASP A 199 11.13 -0.41 8.52
C ASP A 199 10.82 -1.03 7.16
N LEU A 200 10.52 -2.33 7.11
CA LEU A 200 10.10 -3.01 5.88
C LEU A 200 8.68 -2.64 5.47
N GLN A 201 7.77 -2.49 6.44
CA GLN A 201 6.41 -2.02 6.17
C GLN A 201 6.43 -0.59 5.61
N GLU A 202 7.26 0.30 6.16
CA GLU A 202 7.46 1.64 5.63
C GLU A 202 8.04 1.60 4.21
N LYS A 203 9.12 0.83 3.98
CA LYS A 203 9.70 0.65 2.64
C LYS A 203 8.68 0.15 1.63
N LEU A 204 7.82 -0.80 2.03
CA LEU A 204 6.77 -1.31 1.17
C LEU A 204 5.71 -0.25 0.84
N ILE A 205 5.28 0.56 1.82
CA ILE A 205 4.37 1.70 1.55
C ILE A 205 5.01 2.65 0.53
N LEU A 206 6.27 3.01 0.71
CA LEU A 206 7.00 3.88 -0.22
C LEU A 206 7.14 3.24 -1.61
N GLN A 207 7.36 1.93 -1.70
CA GLN A 207 7.41 1.20 -2.95
C GLN A 207 6.06 1.18 -3.65
N MET A 208 4.96 0.92 -2.93
CA MET A 208 3.59 1.00 -3.43
C MET A 208 3.26 2.41 -3.94
N MET A 209 3.67 3.46 -3.22
CA MET A 209 3.54 4.84 -3.70
C MET A 209 4.35 5.11 -4.97
N ALA A 210 5.54 4.53 -5.12
CA ALA A 210 6.33 4.63 -6.35
C ALA A 210 5.68 3.92 -7.56
N LEU A 211 4.70 3.05 -7.30
CA LEU A 211 3.82 2.41 -8.28
C LEU A 211 2.52 3.17 -8.53
N ASP A 212 2.39 4.34 -7.92
CA ASP A 212 1.18 5.15 -7.87
C ASP A 212 -0.01 4.46 -7.16
N TRP A 213 0.24 3.41 -6.36
CA TRP A 213 -0.81 2.68 -5.63
C TRP A 213 -1.37 3.58 -4.53
N HIS A 214 -2.69 3.76 -4.48
CA HIS A 214 -3.32 4.65 -3.50
C HIS A 214 -4.53 4.04 -2.81
N ILE A 215 -4.79 4.46 -1.58
CA ILE A 215 -5.85 3.87 -0.75
C ILE A 215 -7.25 4.35 -1.15
N PHE A 216 -7.32 5.44 -1.91
CA PHE A 216 -8.56 6.17 -2.18
C PHE A 216 -9.33 5.65 -3.39
N ALA A 217 -8.87 4.57 -4.05
CA ALA A 217 -9.66 3.83 -5.02
C ALA A 217 -10.57 2.78 -4.36
N MET A 218 -10.51 2.58 -3.03
CA MET A 218 -11.45 1.69 -2.31
C MET A 218 -12.86 2.26 -2.39
N SER A 219 -13.83 1.35 -2.35
CA SER A 219 -15.21 1.72 -2.03
C SER A 219 -15.21 2.57 -0.76
N HIS A 220 -15.98 3.67 -0.75
CA HIS A 220 -16.07 4.54 0.41
C HIS A 220 -16.57 3.82 1.67
N GLU A 221 -17.24 2.67 1.50
CA GLU A 221 -17.75 1.83 2.59
C GLU A 221 -16.65 1.15 3.39
N ASP A 222 -15.50 0.85 2.77
CA ASP A 222 -14.38 0.19 3.43
C ASP A 222 -13.46 1.17 4.18
N LEU A 223 -13.39 2.43 3.71
CA LEU A 223 -12.58 3.50 4.30
C LEU A 223 -13.25 4.16 5.51
N THR A 224 -13.63 3.34 6.49
CA THR A 224 -14.34 3.79 7.70
C THR A 224 -13.43 4.50 8.71
N THR A 225 -14.03 5.23 9.65
CA THR A 225 -13.30 5.79 10.81
C THR A 225 -12.55 4.71 11.60
N SER A 226 -13.14 3.51 11.73
CA SER A 226 -12.52 2.37 12.44
C SER A 226 -11.25 1.90 11.73
N PHE A 227 -11.31 1.80 10.40
CA PHE A 227 -10.16 1.44 9.56
C PHE A 227 -8.97 2.40 9.78
N PHE A 228 -9.20 3.70 9.66
CA PHE A 228 -8.14 4.70 9.87
C PHE A 228 -7.64 4.74 11.32
N SER A 229 -8.55 4.65 12.30
CA SER A 229 -8.20 4.62 13.73
C SER A 229 -7.26 3.47 14.05
N ARG A 230 -7.51 2.29 13.47
CA ARG A 230 -6.64 1.10 13.64
C ARG A 230 -5.21 1.40 13.19
N ILE A 231 -5.02 1.95 11.99
CA ILE A 231 -3.68 2.26 11.45
C ILE A 231 -2.98 3.31 12.31
N VAL A 232 -3.69 4.37 12.69
CA VAL A 232 -3.18 5.46 13.56
C VAL A 232 -2.74 4.94 14.93
N ASN A 233 -3.49 3.99 15.49
CA ASN A 233 -3.18 3.40 16.78
C ASN A 233 -1.91 2.53 16.73
N PHE A 234 -1.59 1.92 15.60
CA PHE A 234 -0.32 1.23 15.40
C PHE A 234 0.82 2.23 15.22
N ASN A 235 0.75 3.00 14.13
CA ASN A 235 1.71 4.04 13.84
C ASN A 235 1.05 5.18 13.03
N PRO A 236 0.86 6.38 13.64
CA PRO A 236 0.25 7.49 12.93
C PRO A 236 1.08 7.98 11.75
N ARG A 237 2.38 7.63 11.67
CA ARG A 237 3.25 7.96 10.54
C ARG A 237 2.79 7.32 9.25
N PHE A 238 2.27 6.09 9.29
CA PHE A 238 1.82 5.37 8.09
C PHE A 238 0.71 6.11 7.36
N LEU A 239 -0.24 6.72 8.08
CA LEU A 239 -1.27 7.55 7.43
C LEU A 239 -0.68 8.84 6.83
N THR A 240 0.34 9.43 7.45
CA THR A 240 0.97 10.63 6.87
C THR A 240 1.93 10.34 5.72
N LEU A 241 2.42 9.10 5.58
CA LEU A 241 3.17 8.69 4.39
C LEU A 241 2.26 8.69 3.14
N ILE A 242 1.02 8.21 3.28
CA ILE A 242 0.09 8.11 2.15
C ILE A 242 -0.60 9.44 1.80
N VAL A 243 -0.58 10.43 2.70
CA VAL A 243 -0.97 11.82 2.40
C VAL A 243 0.22 12.76 2.67
N PRO A 244 1.30 12.65 1.87
CA PRO A 244 2.49 13.42 2.11
C PRO A 244 2.29 14.88 1.71
N TYR A 245 3.20 15.73 2.18
CA TYR A 245 3.32 17.09 1.67
C TYR A 245 3.62 17.14 0.17
N GLU A 246 3.27 18.26 -0.46
CA GLU A 246 3.59 18.49 -1.86
C GLU A 246 5.11 18.47 -2.08
N HIS A 247 5.51 17.64 -3.06
CA HIS A 247 6.88 17.50 -3.48
C HIS A 247 6.91 17.13 -4.96
N GLU A 248 7.83 17.71 -5.74
CA GLU A 248 7.90 17.52 -7.20
C GLU A 248 7.97 16.03 -7.59
N GLN A 249 8.78 15.27 -6.86
CA GLN A 249 8.97 13.82 -7.09
C GLN A 249 7.74 12.96 -6.78
N LEU A 250 6.75 13.50 -6.08
CA LEU A 250 5.49 12.83 -5.71
C LEU A 250 4.32 13.30 -6.56
N LYS A 251 4.53 14.15 -7.57
CA LYS A 251 3.46 14.79 -8.34
C LYS A 251 2.47 13.77 -8.94
N SER A 252 2.96 12.72 -9.60
CA SER A 252 2.12 11.65 -10.18
C SER A 252 1.18 11.03 -9.14
N TYR A 253 1.75 10.62 -8.00
CA TYR A 253 1.02 10.04 -6.88
C TYR A 253 -0.01 11.02 -6.29
N LEU A 254 0.39 12.27 -6.06
CA LEU A 254 -0.48 13.29 -5.47
C LEU A 254 -1.65 13.66 -6.39
N ASP A 255 -1.42 13.76 -7.70
CA ASP A 255 -2.47 14.05 -8.68
C ASP A 255 -3.58 12.97 -8.62
N ILE A 256 -3.20 11.70 -8.47
CA ILE A 256 -4.13 10.57 -8.34
C ILE A 256 -4.84 10.61 -6.98
N VAL A 257 -4.12 10.81 -5.89
CA VAL A 257 -4.71 10.86 -4.54
C VAL A 257 -5.72 11.99 -4.42
N GLN A 258 -5.38 13.20 -4.87
CA GLN A 258 -6.24 14.38 -4.76
C GLN A 258 -7.51 14.24 -5.59
N LYS A 259 -7.45 13.54 -6.74
CA LYS A 259 -8.61 13.27 -7.59
C LYS A 259 -9.61 12.30 -6.95
N ASN A 260 -9.14 11.34 -6.16
CA ASN A 260 -9.95 10.21 -5.69
C ASN A 260 -10.43 10.37 -4.24
N ILE A 261 -9.92 11.33 -3.47
CA ILE A 261 -10.32 11.51 -2.07
C ILE A 261 -11.62 12.34 -1.93
N GLY A 262 -12.71 11.68 -1.54
CA GLY A 262 -14.02 12.32 -1.35
C GLY A 262 -14.29 12.86 0.08
N PRO A 263 -15.31 13.72 0.27
CA PRO A 263 -15.65 14.31 1.57
C PRO A 263 -15.90 13.30 2.70
N MET A 264 -16.58 12.19 2.41
CA MET A 264 -16.84 11.15 3.41
C MET A 264 -15.54 10.49 3.90
N VAL A 265 -14.62 10.22 2.98
CA VAL A 265 -13.32 9.63 3.31
C VAL A 265 -12.48 10.60 4.12
N ILE A 266 -12.47 11.89 3.75
CA ILE A 266 -11.81 12.96 4.51
C ILE A 266 -12.32 12.98 5.96
N LYS A 267 -13.64 12.94 6.15
CA LYS A 267 -14.27 12.88 7.47
C LYS A 267 -13.81 11.65 8.26
N ASN A 268 -13.82 10.47 7.63
CA ASN A 268 -13.37 9.22 8.28
C ASN A 268 -11.88 9.24 8.62
N PHE A 269 -11.04 9.76 7.73
CA PHE A 269 -9.60 9.92 7.92
C PHE A 269 -9.31 10.82 9.14
N LEU A 270 -9.92 12.00 9.19
CA LEU A 270 -9.74 12.93 10.31
C LEU A 270 -10.24 12.33 11.63
N ASN A 271 -11.40 11.66 11.61
CA ASN A 271 -11.90 11.00 12.80
C ASN A 271 -10.97 9.86 13.29
N GLY A 272 -10.20 9.24 12.39
CA GLY A 272 -9.15 8.29 12.75
C GLY A 272 -8.15 8.83 13.77
N PHE A 273 -7.76 10.10 13.63
CA PHE A 273 -6.82 10.78 14.54
C PHE A 273 -7.43 11.21 15.86
N THR A 274 -8.77 11.22 15.98
CA THR A 274 -9.46 11.60 17.21
C THR A 274 -9.56 10.47 18.24
N SER A 275 -9.10 9.27 17.88
CA SER A 275 -9.19 8.06 18.70
C SER A 275 -8.39 8.14 20.01
N ASN A 276 -7.24 8.82 20.04
CA ASN A 276 -6.41 8.95 21.23
C ASN A 276 -5.53 10.22 21.24
N ASN A 277 -4.98 10.59 22.40
CA ASN A 277 -4.16 11.81 22.55
C ASN A 277 -2.83 11.79 21.79
N LYS A 278 -2.17 10.63 21.64
CA LYS A 278 -0.92 10.51 20.87
C LYS A 278 -1.18 10.81 19.40
N ALA A 279 -2.27 10.29 18.85
CA ALA A 279 -2.72 10.53 17.49
C ALA A 279 -3.04 12.00 17.22
N ARG A 280 -3.81 12.64 18.10
CA ARG A 280 -4.12 14.07 18.02
C ARG A 280 -2.86 14.95 18.00
N LYS A 281 -1.93 14.69 18.92
CA LYS A 281 -0.66 15.41 19.00
C LYS A 281 0.21 15.18 17.76
N TYR A 282 0.21 13.97 17.22
CA TYR A 282 0.91 13.66 15.98
C TYR A 282 0.31 14.42 14.80
N PHE A 283 -1.02 14.40 14.65
CA PHE A 283 -1.73 15.17 13.62
C PHE A 283 -1.34 16.65 13.70
N ARG A 284 -1.43 17.23 14.90
CA ARG A 284 -1.02 18.62 15.15
C ARG A 284 0.42 18.86 14.71
N ALA A 285 1.35 18.02 15.15
CA ALA A 285 2.77 18.20 14.88
C ALA A 285 3.05 18.14 13.37
N PHE A 286 2.60 17.08 12.70
CA PHE A 286 2.79 16.87 11.27
C PHE A 286 2.17 18.03 10.47
N PHE A 287 0.85 18.22 10.54
CA PHE A 287 0.14 19.19 9.72
C PHE A 287 0.45 20.66 10.06
N SER A 288 1.10 20.94 11.20
CA SER A 288 1.57 22.29 11.54
C SER A 288 2.94 22.63 10.96
N LEU A 289 3.67 21.71 10.35
CA LEU A 289 5.01 22.00 9.81
C LEU A 289 4.96 23.06 8.71
N ARG A 290 4.09 22.85 7.72
CA ARG A 290 3.84 23.77 6.59
C ARG A 290 2.39 23.62 6.09
N PRO A 291 1.89 24.53 5.24
CA PRO A 291 0.61 24.36 4.57
C PRO A 291 0.52 23.00 3.87
N HIS A 292 -0.63 22.33 3.96
CA HIS A 292 -0.87 20.99 3.44
C HIS A 292 -2.11 20.94 2.54
N TRP A 293 -1.98 20.37 1.34
CA TRP A 293 -3.06 20.27 0.35
C TRP A 293 -4.36 19.69 0.93
N LEU A 294 -4.27 18.62 1.74
CA LEU A 294 -5.43 17.99 2.38
C LEU A 294 -6.23 18.96 3.27
N LEU A 295 -5.55 19.80 4.06
CA LEU A 295 -6.23 20.80 4.90
C LEU A 295 -6.95 21.84 4.05
N LYS A 296 -6.32 22.29 2.96
CA LYS A 296 -6.95 23.20 1.99
C LYS A 296 -8.17 22.55 1.34
N LEU A 297 -8.06 21.28 0.95
CA LEU A 297 -9.15 20.51 0.36
C LEU A 297 -10.33 20.35 1.34
N ILE A 298 -10.07 20.14 2.62
CA ILE A 298 -11.09 20.10 3.67
C ILE A 298 -11.85 21.43 3.74
N LEU A 299 -11.13 22.56 3.73
CA LEU A 299 -11.75 23.88 3.81
C LEU A 299 -12.65 24.18 2.59
N SER A 300 -12.26 23.77 1.39
CA SER A 300 -13.03 24.02 0.17
C SER A 300 -14.12 22.98 -0.10
N GLY A 301 -13.90 21.72 0.26
CA GLY A 301 -14.73 20.59 -0.17
C GLY A 301 -15.50 19.87 0.93
N ALA A 302 -15.13 20.04 2.20
CA ALA A 302 -15.81 19.44 3.36
C ALA A 302 -15.75 20.34 4.61
N PRO A 303 -16.13 21.63 4.50
CA PRO A 303 -15.95 22.62 5.58
C PRO A 303 -16.71 22.27 6.86
N GLU A 304 -17.82 21.55 6.78
CA GLU A 304 -18.59 21.04 7.92
C GLU A 304 -17.74 20.19 8.86
N THR A 305 -16.69 19.56 8.34
CA THR A 305 -15.74 18.80 9.15
C THR A 305 -15.01 19.69 10.16
N VAL A 306 -14.66 20.93 9.79
CA VAL A 306 -14.00 21.89 10.68
C VAL A 306 -14.96 22.38 11.77
N PHE A 307 -16.21 22.67 11.43
CA PHE A 307 -17.25 23.00 12.42
C PHE A 307 -17.47 21.85 13.42
N ASN A 308 -17.48 20.60 12.94
CA ASN A 308 -17.60 19.43 13.80
C ASN A 308 -16.41 19.29 14.77
N LEU A 309 -15.18 19.63 14.35
CA LEU A 309 -14.01 19.65 15.25
C LEU A 309 -14.17 20.69 16.37
N VAL A 310 -14.70 21.89 16.06
CA VAL A 310 -15.03 22.91 17.07
C VAL A 310 -16.06 22.40 18.06
N LYS A 311 -17.19 21.87 17.58
CA LYS A 311 -18.27 21.32 18.41
C LYS A 311 -17.78 20.22 19.37
N ARG A 312 -16.76 19.47 18.95
CA ARG A 312 -16.15 18.37 19.71
C ARG A 312 -14.96 18.79 20.58
N ASN A 313 -14.56 20.06 20.56
CA ASN A 313 -13.38 20.57 21.26
C ASN A 313 -12.05 19.90 20.85
N GLU A 314 -11.91 19.51 19.58
CA GLU A 314 -10.71 18.83 19.05
C GLU A 314 -9.58 19.83 18.74
N GLN A 315 -9.08 20.52 19.77
CA GLN A 315 -8.12 21.64 19.63
C GLN A 315 -6.85 21.29 18.86
N ASP A 316 -6.26 20.11 19.14
CA ASP A 316 -5.03 19.68 18.46
C ASP A 316 -5.24 19.51 16.94
N LEU A 317 -6.43 19.08 16.50
CA LEU A 317 -6.76 18.97 15.09
C LEU A 317 -7.13 20.32 14.46
N LEU A 318 -7.63 21.28 15.24
CA LEU A 318 -7.95 22.63 14.76
C LEU A 318 -6.70 23.48 14.52
N ILE A 319 -5.66 23.32 15.34
CA ILE A 319 -4.46 24.15 15.31
C ILE A 319 -3.80 24.25 13.92
N PRO A 320 -3.61 23.15 13.16
CA PRO A 320 -3.04 23.23 11.82
C PRO A 320 -3.82 24.14 10.86
N PHE A 321 -5.15 24.10 10.90
CA PHE A 321 -6.00 24.97 10.07
C PHE A 321 -5.82 26.43 10.47
N LEU A 322 -5.89 26.72 11.77
CA LEU A 322 -5.77 28.06 12.31
C LEU A 322 -4.38 28.66 12.08
N LYS A 323 -3.33 27.82 12.08
CA LYS A 323 -1.95 28.26 11.86
C LYS A 323 -1.70 28.69 10.42
N HIS A 324 -2.21 27.94 9.44
CA HIS A 324 -1.82 28.10 8.03
C HIS A 324 -2.90 28.68 7.11
N TYR A 325 -4.17 28.66 7.52
CA TYR A 325 -5.32 28.99 6.65
C TYR A 325 -6.29 29.98 7.30
N LYS A 326 -5.74 31.00 7.98
CA LYS A 326 -6.55 32.01 8.71
C LYS A 326 -7.63 32.65 7.85
N ARG A 327 -7.30 33.00 6.61
CA ARG A 327 -8.22 33.71 5.70
C ARG A 327 -9.39 32.81 5.32
N GLU A 328 -9.09 31.60 4.86
CA GLU A 328 -10.09 30.62 4.46
C GLU A 328 -11.00 30.26 5.64
N ILE A 329 -10.43 30.11 6.84
CA ILE A 329 -11.17 29.87 8.09
C ILE A 329 -12.13 31.03 8.41
N ALA A 330 -11.71 32.28 8.24
CA ALA A 330 -12.56 33.45 8.50
C ALA A 330 -13.74 33.54 7.53
N GLU A 331 -13.57 33.03 6.31
CA GLU A 331 -14.59 33.00 5.27
C GLU A 331 -15.60 31.84 5.46
N LEU A 332 -15.27 30.81 6.26
CA LEU A 332 -16.18 29.69 6.50
C LEU A 332 -17.46 30.10 7.21
N LYS A 333 -18.58 29.54 6.72
CA LYS A 333 -19.93 29.71 7.25
C LYS A 333 -20.58 28.35 7.47
N ASP A 334 -21.29 28.20 8.60
CA ASP A 334 -22.15 27.03 8.82
C ASP A 334 -23.48 27.16 8.07
N GLU A 335 -24.36 26.16 8.20
CA GLU A 335 -25.69 26.15 7.61
C GLU A 335 -26.59 27.32 8.06
N ASN A 336 -26.28 27.97 9.18
CA ASN A 336 -26.98 29.13 9.73
C ASN A 336 -26.25 30.45 9.44
N ASN A 337 -25.27 30.44 8.53
CA ASN A 337 -24.42 31.59 8.18
C ASN A 337 -23.57 32.14 9.34
N HIS A 338 -23.29 31.32 10.37
CA HIS A 338 -22.38 31.68 11.45
C HIS A 338 -20.92 31.43 11.06
N THR A 339 -20.03 32.32 11.48
CA THR A 339 -18.58 32.03 11.46
C THR A 339 -18.23 30.91 12.44
N LEU A 340 -17.04 30.33 12.33
CA LEU A 340 -16.53 29.34 13.30
C LEU A 340 -16.60 29.81 14.76
N LEU A 341 -16.26 31.09 15.03
CA LEU A 341 -16.33 31.65 16.39
C LEU A 341 -17.79 31.81 16.86
N GLN A 342 -18.68 32.30 15.99
CA GLN A 342 -20.11 32.41 16.30
C GLN A 342 -20.72 31.03 16.58
N HIS A 343 -20.41 30.04 15.74
CA HIS A 343 -20.81 28.66 15.92
C HIS A 343 -20.31 28.07 17.26
N ALA A 344 -19.06 28.39 17.65
CA ALA A 344 -18.49 27.97 18.92
C ALA A 344 -19.25 28.57 20.12
N MET A 345 -19.56 29.88 20.08
CA MET A 345 -20.23 30.60 21.16
C MET A 345 -21.71 30.22 21.33
N THR A 346 -22.40 29.84 20.26
CA THR A 346 -23.81 29.43 20.30
C THR A 346 -23.98 27.93 20.64
N SER A 347 -22.90 27.15 20.57
CA SER A 347 -22.91 25.71 20.83
C SER A 347 -22.77 25.38 22.33
N ARG A 348 -23.78 24.70 22.90
CA ARG A 348 -23.87 24.39 24.34
C ARG A 348 -22.72 23.58 24.97
N LYS A 349 -21.88 22.89 24.18
CA LYS A 349 -20.84 21.95 24.67
C LYS A 349 -19.40 22.37 24.35
N VAL A 350 -19.21 23.56 23.80
CA VAL A 350 -17.86 24.05 23.47
C VAL A 350 -17.24 24.66 24.72
N VAL A 351 -16.02 24.23 25.06
CA VAL A 351 -15.31 24.70 26.25
C VAL A 351 -14.59 26.02 25.97
N GLU A 352 -14.41 26.84 27.00
CA GLU A 352 -13.80 28.19 26.88
C GLU A 352 -12.41 28.14 26.23
N ASN A 353 -11.58 27.12 26.51
CA ASN A 353 -10.26 26.98 25.87
C ASN A 353 -10.36 26.90 24.33
N THR A 354 -11.39 26.26 23.80
CA THR A 354 -11.62 26.17 22.34
C THR A 354 -12.04 27.53 21.79
N ILE A 355 -12.89 28.27 22.52
CA ILE A 355 -13.31 29.63 22.15
C ILE A 355 -12.11 30.58 22.17
N GLN A 356 -11.26 30.51 23.19
CA GLN A 356 -10.03 31.30 23.31
C GLN A 356 -9.06 31.00 22.18
N LEU A 357 -8.88 29.72 21.83
CA LEU A 357 -8.08 29.32 20.67
C LEU A 357 -8.60 29.99 19.38
N LEU A 358 -9.91 29.96 19.13
CA LEU A 358 -10.49 30.61 17.95
C LEU A 358 -10.35 32.14 17.99
N ARG A 359 -10.46 32.78 19.16
CA ARG A 359 -10.25 34.24 19.31
C ARG A 359 -8.81 34.65 19.02
N GLN A 360 -7.83 33.88 19.51
CA GLN A 360 -6.41 34.16 19.31
C GLN A 360 -5.99 34.08 17.83
N TYR A 361 -6.59 33.16 17.08
CA TYR A 361 -6.26 32.94 15.68
C TYR A 361 -7.20 33.64 14.69
N GLY A 362 -8.37 34.09 15.14
CA GLY A 362 -9.33 34.89 14.37
C GLY A 362 -9.01 36.39 14.33
N GLN A 363 -7.95 36.82 15.02
CA GLN A 363 -7.24 38.09 14.83
C GLN A 363 -6.05 37.86 13.89
#